data_AF-A0A7W1CZD6-F1
#
_entry.id   AF-A0A7W1CZD6-F1
#
_cell.length_a   1.000
_cell.length_b   1.000
_cell.length_c   1.000
_cell.angle_alpha   90.00
_cell.angle_beta   90.00
_cell.angle_gamma   90.00
#
_symmetry.space_group_name_H-M   'P 1'
#
loop_
_entity.id
_entity.type
_entity.pdbx_description
1 polymer ?
#
loop_
_entity_poly.entity_id
_entity_poly.type
_entity_poly.pdbx_seq_one_letter_code
_entity_poly.pdbx_strand_id
1 'polypeptide(L)'
;MPDASKTAKLILVTTADTEILAAARASEHMPEGFPKLVCANPAALDDPAAFFEKELPGARAVLVRLLGGRRAWPERLEELRRRCGRLRVPLLAFGGEAEPDAELAALSTVPSGTVLEAFEYLRHGGVRNTENLLRFVADTVLMEGYGFEPASALPEAGVYHPRLSEDSSVDELVARHDPARPTVGVVFYRAHWMSGNTAFVDDLVDALEEAGADTLPVYCYSLRAGPDGRVTALEMLKNRVDCLVTTVLAGGGSNAADARRSGAPEGWLEWDVPALEGLGVPAIQGICTTSTREAWLASDAGLSPLDTAWQVAIPEFDGRIIGVPFSFKERLGVDSPVGAPLTLYRADPERTARLAGLAVRFAGLGRSPNSEKRVAILLSNYPTKHSRVGNAVGLDTPVSAIRLLGALRLAGYPVEGAPEEGDDLIHSLIAAGGHDLEFLTADQLGDAAGRLDARRYAEWFGRLPEDLRSGVEEHWGPPPGDLYVDDGYFVVAGLSFGNVFVGIQPPRGFGENPIAIYHDPDLPPTHHYLA
;
A
#
# COMPACT_ATOMS: atom_id res chain seq x y z
N MET A 1 46.41 16.05 -16.93
CA MET A 1 45.90 15.01 -16.02
C MET A 1 44.44 15.33 -15.78
N PRO A 2 43.49 14.43 -16.13
CA PRO A 2 42.12 14.60 -15.68
C PRO A 2 42.11 14.59 -14.15
N ASP A 3 41.33 15.49 -13.57
CA ASP A 3 41.17 15.70 -12.14
C ASP A 3 40.96 14.37 -11.38
N ALA A 4 41.97 13.94 -10.62
CA ALA A 4 41.98 12.64 -9.93
C ALA A 4 40.83 12.51 -8.90
N SER A 5 40.25 13.64 -8.47
CA SER A 5 39.08 13.67 -7.59
C SER A 5 37.82 13.13 -8.27
N LYS A 6 37.71 13.22 -9.61
CA LYS A 6 36.51 12.78 -10.36
C LYS A 6 36.47 11.27 -10.67
N THR A 7 37.50 10.51 -10.28
CA THR A 7 37.64 9.08 -10.59
C THR A 7 37.71 8.15 -9.38
N ALA A 8 37.73 8.68 -8.16
CA ALA A 8 37.79 7.87 -6.95
C ALA A 8 36.46 7.14 -6.70
N LYS A 9 36.52 5.81 -6.50
CA LYS A 9 35.33 4.97 -6.27
C LYS A 9 35.43 4.16 -4.98
N LEU A 10 34.30 3.97 -4.31
CA LEU A 10 34.10 2.87 -3.36
C LEU A 10 33.20 1.84 -4.02
N ILE A 11 33.55 0.56 -3.95
CA ILE A 11 32.76 -0.52 -4.55
C ILE A 11 32.12 -1.35 -3.45
N LEU A 12 30.81 -1.57 -3.53
CA LEU A 12 30.07 -2.49 -2.69
C LEU A 12 29.47 -3.62 -3.54
N VAL A 13 29.95 -4.84 -3.35
CA VAL A 13 29.36 -6.03 -3.96
C VAL A 13 28.59 -6.80 -2.89
N THR A 14 27.28 -6.90 -3.04
CA THR A 14 26.43 -7.55 -2.03
C THR A 14 25.32 -8.38 -2.64
N THR A 15 25.02 -9.53 -2.04
CA THR A 15 23.87 -10.36 -2.43
C THR A 15 22.52 -9.78 -1.99
N ALA A 16 22.51 -8.75 -1.16
CA ALA A 16 21.29 -8.15 -0.62
C ALA A 16 20.93 -6.84 -1.34
N ASP A 17 19.84 -6.85 -2.12
CA ASP A 17 19.36 -5.64 -2.81
C ASP A 17 18.96 -4.51 -1.85
N THR A 18 18.55 -4.85 -0.61
CA THR A 18 18.24 -3.87 0.44
C THR A 18 19.46 -3.05 0.85
N GLU A 19 20.66 -3.61 0.78
CA GLU A 19 21.91 -2.88 1.04
C GLU A 19 22.28 -1.98 -0.13
N ILE A 20 22.03 -2.41 -1.37
CA ILE A 20 22.23 -1.57 -2.56
C ILE A 20 21.29 -0.36 -2.52
N LEU A 21 20.04 -0.55 -2.10
CA LEU A 21 19.09 0.54 -1.87
C LEU A 21 19.54 1.48 -0.75
N ALA A 22 19.95 0.94 0.40
CA ALA A 22 20.46 1.74 1.50
C ALA A 22 21.73 2.53 1.10
N ALA A 23 22.61 1.91 0.32
CA ALA A 23 23.81 2.52 -0.26
C ALA A 23 23.46 3.64 -1.25
N ALA A 24 22.45 3.42 -2.11
CA ALA A 24 21.95 4.45 -3.01
C ALA A 24 21.46 5.68 -2.23
N ARG A 25 20.63 5.46 -1.20
CA ARG A 25 20.15 6.55 -0.35
C ARG A 25 21.27 7.23 0.43
N ALA A 26 22.18 6.45 1.02
CA ALA A 26 23.34 6.98 1.75
C ALA A 26 24.25 7.83 0.85
N SER A 27 24.38 7.49 -0.43
CA SER A 27 25.20 8.24 -1.38
C SER A 27 24.68 9.66 -1.63
N GLU A 28 23.38 9.90 -1.49
CA GLU A 28 22.77 11.22 -1.62
C GLU A 28 23.10 12.14 -0.43
N HIS A 29 23.46 11.57 0.72
CA HIS A 29 23.84 12.28 1.94
C HIS A 29 25.36 12.44 2.11
N MET A 30 26.15 11.97 1.14
CA MET A 30 27.60 12.13 1.17
C MET A 30 28.00 13.55 0.77
N PRO A 31 29.05 14.13 1.39
CA PRO A 31 29.50 15.48 1.06
C PRO A 31 30.09 15.55 -0.36
N GLU A 32 30.11 16.76 -0.93
CA GLU A 32 30.78 16.99 -2.21
C GLU A 32 32.26 16.58 -2.13
N GLY A 33 32.72 15.84 -3.14
CA GLY A 33 34.09 15.30 -3.18
C GLY A 33 34.27 13.92 -2.54
N PHE A 34 33.24 13.36 -1.90
CA PHE A 34 33.28 11.97 -1.42
C PHE A 34 33.44 10.99 -2.61
N PRO A 35 34.19 9.88 -2.46
CA PRO A 35 34.35 8.89 -3.53
C PRO A 35 33.00 8.39 -4.06
N LYS A 36 32.89 8.26 -5.39
CA LYS A 36 31.67 7.75 -6.01
C LYS A 36 31.40 6.31 -5.56
N LEU A 37 30.18 6.05 -5.09
CA LEU A 37 29.78 4.69 -4.74
C LEU A 37 29.34 3.92 -6.00
N VAL A 38 29.84 2.68 -6.13
CA VAL A 38 29.45 1.75 -7.18
C VAL A 38 29.01 0.45 -6.53
N CYS A 39 27.77 0.05 -6.78
CA CYS A 39 27.21 -1.18 -6.23
C CYS A 39 27.10 -2.27 -7.31
N ALA A 40 27.05 -3.52 -6.87
CA ALA A 40 26.65 -4.63 -7.73
C ALA A 40 26.09 -5.79 -6.92
N ASN A 41 25.06 -6.45 -7.46
CA ASN A 41 24.62 -7.74 -6.96
C ASN A 41 25.34 -8.87 -7.73
N PRO A 42 26.08 -9.79 -7.06
CA PRO A 42 26.72 -10.94 -7.68
C PRO A 42 25.84 -11.76 -8.63
N ALA A 43 24.54 -11.88 -8.30
CA ALA A 43 23.57 -12.64 -9.07
C ALA A 43 23.09 -11.89 -10.33
N ALA A 44 23.17 -10.56 -10.33
CA ALA A 44 22.78 -9.70 -11.45
C ALA A 44 23.97 -9.33 -12.36
N LEU A 45 25.18 -9.79 -12.05
CA LEU A 45 26.37 -9.58 -12.88
C LEU A 45 26.49 -10.69 -13.94
N ASP A 46 26.08 -10.36 -15.17
CA ASP A 46 26.22 -11.24 -16.34
C ASP A 46 27.70 -11.54 -16.65
N ASP A 47 28.54 -10.49 -16.68
CA ASP A 47 29.99 -10.60 -16.86
C ASP A 47 30.76 -9.88 -15.73
N PRO A 48 31.09 -10.62 -14.64
CA PRO A 48 31.91 -10.08 -13.56
C PRO A 48 33.32 -9.68 -13.98
N ALA A 49 33.89 -10.31 -15.01
CA ALA A 49 35.24 -9.96 -15.46
C ALA A 49 35.23 -8.56 -16.09
N ALA A 50 34.26 -8.28 -16.97
CA ALA A 50 34.04 -6.94 -17.53
C ALA A 50 33.76 -5.91 -16.43
N PHE A 51 32.93 -6.24 -15.43
CA PHE A 51 32.70 -5.37 -14.27
C PHE A 51 34.01 -5.04 -13.54
N PHE A 52 34.85 -6.05 -13.27
CA PHE A 52 36.14 -5.84 -12.62
C PHE A 52 37.12 -5.03 -13.47
N GLU A 53 37.12 -5.21 -14.80
CA GLU A 53 37.97 -4.42 -15.72
C GLU A 53 37.56 -2.96 -15.77
N LYS A 54 36.26 -2.69 -15.70
CA LYS A 54 35.70 -1.34 -15.77
C LYS A 54 35.78 -0.61 -14.43
N GLU A 55 35.42 -1.27 -13.33
CA GLU A 55 35.16 -0.58 -12.06
C GLU A 55 36.35 -0.62 -11.09
N LEU A 56 37.17 -1.67 -11.08
CA LEU A 56 38.34 -1.73 -10.17
C LEU A 56 39.41 -0.66 -10.46
N PRO A 57 39.67 -0.27 -11.72
CA PRO A 57 40.53 0.89 -11.98
C PRO A 57 39.90 2.17 -11.39
N GLY A 58 40.61 2.81 -10.46
CA GLY A 58 40.11 3.99 -9.72
C GLY A 58 39.36 3.65 -8.43
N ALA A 59 39.12 2.37 -8.14
CA ALA A 59 38.60 1.94 -6.85
C ALA A 59 39.61 2.23 -5.73
N ARG A 60 39.12 2.85 -4.66
CA ARG A 60 39.89 3.18 -3.46
C ARG A 60 39.71 2.13 -2.38
N ALA A 61 38.55 1.48 -2.30
CA ALA A 61 38.31 0.27 -1.52
C ALA A 61 37.18 -0.56 -2.13
N VAL A 62 37.17 -1.85 -1.83
CA VAL A 62 36.12 -2.79 -2.21
C VAL A 62 35.57 -3.47 -0.96
N LEU A 63 34.25 -3.44 -0.79
CA LEU A 63 33.51 -4.17 0.21
C LEU A 63 32.75 -5.30 -0.50
N VAL A 64 32.80 -6.51 0.06
CA VAL A 64 32.07 -7.67 -0.45
C VAL A 64 31.31 -8.34 0.68
N ARG A 65 29.99 -8.47 0.53
CA ARG A 65 29.14 -9.22 1.46
C ARG A 65 28.37 -10.32 0.73
N LEU A 66 28.53 -11.57 1.17
CA LEU A 66 27.94 -12.72 0.49
C LEU A 66 27.15 -13.59 1.46
N LEU A 67 25.87 -13.78 1.18
CA LEU A 67 25.05 -14.80 1.84
C LEU A 67 25.48 -16.21 1.37
N GLY A 68 25.69 -17.14 2.30
CA GLY A 68 26.21 -18.49 1.97
C GLY A 68 27.75 -18.56 1.88
N GLY A 69 28.43 -17.52 2.36
CA GLY A 69 29.88 -17.49 2.53
C GLY A 69 30.67 -17.54 1.21
N ARG A 70 31.92 -17.99 1.29
CA ARG A 70 32.84 -18.11 0.14
C ARG A 70 32.28 -18.92 -1.04
N ARG A 71 31.41 -19.90 -0.76
CA ARG A 71 30.85 -20.82 -1.77
C ARG A 71 29.80 -20.17 -2.67
N ALA A 72 29.25 -19.03 -2.27
CA ALA A 72 28.26 -18.31 -3.06
C ALA A 72 28.87 -17.66 -4.33
N TRP A 73 30.18 -17.36 -4.31
CA TRP A 73 30.84 -16.67 -5.41
C TRP A 73 32.33 -17.05 -5.59
N PRO A 74 32.70 -18.35 -5.63
CA PRO A 74 34.03 -18.82 -5.28
C PRO A 74 35.14 -18.37 -6.25
N GLU A 75 35.02 -18.69 -7.54
CA GLU A 75 36.03 -18.34 -8.56
C GLU A 75 36.13 -16.82 -8.76
N ARG A 76 34.97 -16.16 -8.73
CA ARG A 76 34.84 -14.72 -8.95
C ARG A 76 35.39 -13.92 -7.77
N LEU A 77 35.21 -14.40 -6.53
CA LEU A 77 35.77 -13.81 -5.32
C LEU A 77 37.30 -13.93 -5.27
N GLU A 78 37.85 -15.08 -5.67
CA GLU A 78 39.31 -15.26 -5.75
C GLU A 78 39.92 -14.33 -6.82
N GLU A 79 39.24 -14.20 -7.96
CA GLU A 79 39.64 -13.27 -9.01
C GLU A 79 39.61 -11.82 -8.55
N LEU A 80 38.53 -11.41 -7.87
CA LEU A 80 38.43 -10.08 -7.26
C LEU A 80 39.59 -9.83 -6.28
N ARG A 81 39.84 -10.78 -5.37
CA ARG A 81 40.96 -10.70 -4.40
C ARG A 81 42.30 -10.53 -5.10
N ARG A 82 42.57 -11.33 -6.11
CA ARG A 82 43.80 -11.28 -6.90
C ARG A 82 43.97 -9.92 -7.60
N ARG A 83 42.90 -9.38 -8.18
CA ARG A 83 42.91 -8.06 -8.84
C ARG A 83 43.09 -6.92 -7.84
N CYS A 84 42.38 -6.95 -6.72
CA CYS A 84 42.56 -5.98 -5.63
C CYS A 84 44.00 -5.99 -5.12
N GLY A 85 44.60 -7.16 -4.91
CA GLY A 85 46.02 -7.30 -4.54
C GLY A 85 46.98 -6.72 -5.57
N ARG A 86 46.76 -6.97 -6.87
CA ARG A 86 47.57 -6.41 -7.97
C ARG A 86 47.48 -4.89 -8.04
N LEU A 87 46.27 -4.34 -7.86
CA LEU A 87 46.00 -2.90 -7.92
C LEU A 87 46.26 -2.19 -6.58
N ARG A 88 46.60 -2.93 -5.52
CA ARG A 88 46.74 -2.45 -4.14
C ARG A 88 45.49 -1.74 -3.63
N VAL A 89 44.32 -2.26 -3.99
CA VAL A 89 43.03 -1.79 -3.49
C VAL A 89 42.67 -2.59 -2.23
N PRO A 90 42.41 -1.93 -1.08
CA PRO A 90 41.88 -2.56 0.11
C PRO A 90 40.59 -3.34 -0.17
N LEU A 91 40.53 -4.57 0.33
CA LEU A 91 39.37 -5.46 0.24
C LEU A 91 38.87 -5.75 1.65
N LEU A 92 37.57 -5.58 1.88
CA LEU A 92 36.86 -5.99 3.07
C LEU A 92 35.80 -7.02 2.67
N ALA A 93 35.83 -8.20 3.28
CA ALA A 93 34.95 -9.32 2.94
C ALA A 93 34.17 -9.80 4.17
N PHE A 94 32.85 -9.99 4.00
CA PHE A 94 31.89 -10.21 5.07
C PHE A 94 30.90 -11.33 4.74
N GLY A 95 30.50 -12.09 5.77
CA GLY A 95 29.34 -12.99 5.69
C GLY A 95 28.02 -12.23 5.60
N GLY A 96 27.02 -12.85 4.96
CA GLY A 96 25.65 -12.33 4.88
C GLY A 96 24.82 -12.67 6.13
N GLU A 97 25.30 -13.59 6.96
CA GLU A 97 24.67 -14.02 8.19
C GLU A 97 24.83 -12.99 9.34
N ALA A 98 24.09 -13.20 10.43
CA ALA A 98 24.17 -12.35 11.62
C ALA A 98 25.49 -12.49 12.37
N GLU A 99 26.10 -13.68 12.29
CA GLU A 99 27.40 -13.99 12.89
C GLU A 99 28.53 -13.75 11.89
N PRO A 100 29.71 -13.29 12.35
CA PRO A 100 30.86 -13.09 11.47
C PRO A 100 31.32 -14.39 10.80
N ASP A 101 31.55 -14.33 9.48
CA ASP A 101 32.18 -15.41 8.71
C ASP A 101 33.70 -15.26 8.76
N ALA A 102 34.37 -16.15 9.51
CA ALA A 102 35.82 -16.14 9.65
C ALA A 102 36.57 -16.46 8.34
N GLU A 103 36.00 -17.27 7.44
CA GLU A 103 36.63 -17.59 6.15
C GLU A 103 36.63 -16.37 5.24
N LEU A 104 35.52 -15.64 5.18
CA LEU A 104 35.44 -14.40 4.40
C LEU A 104 36.26 -13.28 5.03
N ALA A 105 36.22 -13.11 6.35
CA ALA A 105 37.02 -12.10 7.05
C ALA A 105 38.52 -12.28 6.77
N ALA A 106 39.01 -13.52 6.69
CA ALA A 106 40.40 -13.84 6.37
C ALA A 106 40.84 -13.46 4.94
N LEU A 107 39.90 -13.19 4.03
CA LEU A 107 40.20 -12.70 2.67
C LEU A 107 40.40 -11.18 2.62
N SER A 108 40.03 -10.47 3.68
CA SER A 108 40.21 -9.02 3.78
C SER A 108 41.70 -8.65 3.84
N THR A 109 42.05 -7.49 3.28
CA THR A 109 43.43 -6.98 3.25
C THR A 109 43.67 -5.82 4.22
N VAL A 110 42.68 -5.52 5.07
CA VAL A 110 42.74 -4.51 6.14
C VAL A 110 42.87 -5.18 7.52
N PRO A 111 43.24 -4.44 8.59
CA PRO A 111 43.31 -5.01 9.94
C PRO A 111 42.00 -5.66 10.38
N SER A 112 42.08 -6.75 11.14
CA SER A 112 40.90 -7.51 11.58
C SER A 112 39.90 -6.69 12.39
N GLY A 113 40.38 -5.75 13.23
CA GLY A 113 39.53 -4.82 13.96
C GLY A 113 38.68 -3.94 13.04
N THR A 114 39.24 -3.51 11.90
CA THR A 114 38.51 -2.74 10.88
C THR A 114 37.43 -3.58 10.21
N VAL A 115 37.69 -4.86 9.94
CA VAL A 115 36.68 -5.78 9.37
C VAL A 115 35.53 -6.00 10.35
N LEU A 116 35.84 -6.24 11.64
CA LEU A 116 34.82 -6.46 12.66
C LEU A 116 33.93 -5.22 12.86
N GLU A 117 34.52 -4.02 12.94
CA GLU A 117 33.75 -2.78 13.07
C GLU A 117 32.90 -2.50 11.82
N ALA A 118 33.45 -2.68 10.62
CA ALA A 118 32.69 -2.55 9.38
C ALA A 118 31.53 -3.56 9.30
N PHE A 119 31.73 -4.78 9.81
CA PHE A 119 30.69 -5.80 9.88
C PHE A 119 29.52 -5.37 10.76
N GLU A 120 29.75 -4.67 11.87
CA GLU A 120 28.69 -4.22 12.77
C GLU A 120 27.70 -3.26 12.09
N TYR A 121 28.18 -2.34 11.23
CA TYR A 121 27.28 -1.50 10.42
C TYR A 121 26.42 -2.33 9.47
N LEU A 122 27.02 -3.31 8.79
CA LEU A 122 26.31 -4.19 7.86
C LEU A 122 25.31 -5.11 8.59
N ARG A 123 25.69 -5.60 9.78
CA ARG A 123 24.85 -6.45 10.64
C ARG A 123 23.60 -5.72 11.09
N HIS A 124 23.72 -4.46 11.50
CA HIS A 124 22.58 -3.64 11.90
C HIS A 124 21.79 -3.11 10.70
N GLY A 125 22.45 -2.84 9.57
CA GLY A 125 21.84 -2.34 8.34
C GLY A 125 21.26 -0.92 8.50
N GLY A 126 20.52 -0.45 7.51
CA GLY A 126 19.94 0.90 7.53
C GLY A 126 20.75 1.93 6.76
N VAL A 127 20.10 3.01 6.33
CA VAL A 127 20.74 4.12 5.63
C VAL A 127 21.81 4.78 6.51
N ARG A 128 21.48 5.16 7.76
CA ARG A 128 22.43 5.79 8.70
C ARG A 128 23.68 4.96 8.98
N ASN A 129 23.53 3.66 9.22
CA ASN A 129 24.69 2.78 9.41
C ASN A 129 25.46 2.59 8.11
N THR A 130 24.80 2.58 6.95
CA THR A 130 25.47 2.52 5.64
C THR A 130 26.30 3.78 5.39
N GLU A 131 25.79 4.95 5.72
CA GLU A 131 26.54 6.20 5.65
C GLU A 131 27.79 6.17 6.54
N ASN A 132 27.61 5.78 7.80
CA ASN A 132 28.72 5.69 8.75
C ASN A 132 29.72 4.60 8.37
N LEU A 133 29.29 3.49 7.76
CA LEU A 133 30.19 2.50 7.17
C LEU A 133 31.06 3.10 6.07
N LEU A 134 30.47 3.87 5.15
CA LEU A 134 31.21 4.50 4.05
C LEU A 134 32.22 5.51 4.59
N ARG A 135 31.82 6.35 5.54
CA ARG A 135 32.71 7.31 6.23
C ARG A 135 33.80 6.59 7.04
N PHE A 136 33.45 5.52 7.75
CA PHE A 136 34.38 4.68 8.50
C PHE A 136 35.46 4.07 7.61
N VAL A 137 35.08 3.51 6.46
CA VAL A 137 36.04 2.96 5.49
C VAL A 137 36.92 4.06 4.92
N ALA A 138 36.33 5.20 4.52
CA ALA A 138 37.10 6.32 3.99
C ALA A 138 38.13 6.86 5.02
N ASP A 139 37.76 6.96 6.28
CA ASP A 139 38.64 7.52 7.31
C ASP A 139 39.67 6.52 7.79
N THR A 140 39.24 5.29 8.08
CA THR A 140 40.09 4.28 8.71
C THR A 140 41.00 3.58 7.71
N VAL A 141 40.51 3.37 6.48
CA VAL A 141 41.26 2.65 5.44
C VAL A 141 41.94 3.63 4.47
N LEU A 142 41.30 4.76 4.15
CA LEU A 142 41.81 5.72 3.15
C LEU A 142 42.40 7.00 3.74
N MET A 143 42.24 7.24 5.06
CA MET A 143 42.77 8.41 5.77
C MET A 143 42.22 9.76 5.27
N GLU A 144 40.93 9.83 4.93
CA GLU A 144 40.32 11.03 4.31
C GLU A 144 39.66 12.03 5.29
N GLY A 145 39.15 11.58 6.45
CA GLY A 145 38.80 12.45 7.59
C GLY A 145 37.40 13.09 7.55
N TYR A 146 36.38 12.38 7.07
CA TYR A 146 34.98 12.82 7.04
C TYR A 146 34.25 12.76 8.39
N GLY A 147 34.75 11.97 9.35
CA GLY A 147 34.10 11.66 10.61
C GLY A 147 33.02 10.59 10.47
N PHE A 148 32.92 9.69 11.45
CA PHE A 148 31.91 8.63 11.49
C PHE A 148 31.42 8.38 12.92
N GLU A 149 30.18 7.92 13.05
CA GLU A 149 29.59 7.49 14.32
C GLU A 149 29.54 5.96 14.40
N PRO A 150 29.65 5.34 15.59
CA PRO A 150 29.58 3.89 15.76
C PRO A 150 28.30 3.26 15.21
N ALA A 151 28.36 1.97 14.85
CA ALA A 151 27.20 1.23 14.40
C ALA A 151 26.09 1.19 15.47
N SER A 152 24.85 1.44 15.05
CA SER A 152 23.70 1.53 15.95
C SER A 152 22.65 0.46 15.64
N ALA A 153 22.14 -0.20 16.69
CA ALA A 153 21.03 -1.12 16.54
C ALA A 153 19.76 -0.36 16.14
N LEU A 154 19.09 -0.85 15.11
CA LEU A 154 17.85 -0.25 14.62
C LEU A 154 16.62 -0.86 15.31
N PRO A 155 15.64 -0.07 15.77
CA PRO A 155 14.43 -0.57 16.42
C PRO A 155 13.66 -1.57 15.55
N GLU A 156 13.00 -2.57 16.16
CA GLU A 156 12.18 -3.56 15.44
C GLU A 156 10.86 -2.97 14.89
N ALA A 157 10.36 -1.94 15.55
CA ALA A 157 9.25 -1.10 15.14
C ALA A 157 9.46 0.32 15.63
N GLY A 158 8.89 1.30 14.94
CA GLY A 158 9.02 2.71 15.28
C GLY A 158 8.11 3.57 14.43
N VAL A 159 7.96 4.83 14.82
CA VAL A 159 7.22 5.81 14.02
C VAL A 159 8.10 6.34 12.90
N TYR A 160 7.46 6.78 11.84
CA TYR A 160 8.10 7.39 10.69
C TYR A 160 7.27 8.58 10.22
N HIS A 161 7.91 9.64 9.76
CA HIS A 161 7.22 10.69 9.03
C HIS A 161 8.24 11.42 8.14
N PRO A 162 7.93 11.67 6.85
CA PRO A 162 8.90 12.17 5.87
C PRO A 162 9.54 13.52 6.23
N ARG A 163 8.83 14.33 7.05
CA ARG A 163 9.27 15.68 7.46
C ARG A 163 9.81 15.74 8.89
N LEU A 164 10.00 14.61 9.57
CA LEU A 164 10.50 14.54 10.95
C LEU A 164 11.82 13.74 11.01
N SER A 165 12.51 13.86 12.14
CA SER A 165 13.73 13.08 12.40
C SER A 165 13.40 11.60 12.55
N GLU A 166 14.31 10.72 12.14
CA GLU A 166 14.17 9.26 12.31
C GLU A 166 14.08 8.84 13.78
N ASP A 167 14.61 9.63 14.70
CA ASP A 167 14.58 9.35 16.15
C ASP A 167 13.33 9.93 16.84
N SER A 168 12.33 10.40 16.08
CA SER A 168 11.10 10.97 16.63
C SER A 168 10.27 9.93 17.40
N SER A 169 9.61 10.37 18.45
CA SER A 169 8.70 9.54 19.26
C SER A 169 7.24 9.65 18.82
N VAL A 170 6.41 8.68 19.21
CA VAL A 170 4.95 8.72 18.98
C VAL A 170 4.34 10.01 19.53
N ASP A 171 4.75 10.42 20.73
CA ASP A 171 4.19 11.59 21.41
C ASP A 171 4.54 12.89 20.67
N GLU A 172 5.72 12.98 20.05
CA GLU A 172 6.11 14.14 19.23
C GLU A 172 5.31 14.25 17.93
N LEU A 173 4.93 13.12 17.32
CA LEU A 173 4.04 13.11 16.15
C LEU A 173 2.63 13.53 16.57
N VAL A 174 2.08 12.90 17.61
CA VAL A 174 0.73 13.16 18.10
C VAL A 174 0.57 14.60 18.61
N ALA A 175 1.61 15.18 19.20
CA ALA A 175 1.59 16.58 19.65
C ALA A 175 1.41 17.59 18.50
N ARG A 176 1.61 17.18 17.24
CA ARG A 176 1.41 18.00 16.04
C ARG A 176 0.03 17.82 15.40
N HIS A 177 -0.72 16.81 15.82
CA HIS A 177 -2.04 16.50 15.29
C HIS A 177 -3.05 17.57 15.73
N ASP A 178 -4.00 17.88 14.85
CA ASP A 178 -5.16 18.71 15.14
C ASP A 178 -6.29 17.79 15.64
N PRO A 179 -6.73 17.91 16.91
CA PRO A 179 -7.81 17.08 17.45
C PRO A 179 -9.13 17.16 16.68
N ALA A 180 -9.33 18.19 15.85
CA ALA A 180 -10.50 18.32 14.98
C ALA A 180 -10.46 17.35 13.78
N ARG A 181 -9.26 16.98 13.32
CA ARG A 181 -9.04 16.09 12.18
C ARG A 181 -9.08 14.62 12.62
N PRO A 182 -9.48 13.70 11.73
CA PRO A 182 -9.26 12.27 11.97
C PRO A 182 -7.79 11.91 11.87
N THR A 183 -7.33 10.92 12.63
CA THR A 183 -5.96 10.38 12.52
C THR A 183 -5.97 9.03 11.81
N VAL A 184 -5.17 8.88 10.75
CA VAL A 184 -5.00 7.63 10.02
C VAL A 184 -3.62 7.03 10.32
N GLY A 185 -3.61 5.82 10.87
CA GLY A 185 -2.37 5.05 11.04
C GLY A 185 -1.92 4.44 9.72
N VAL A 186 -0.62 4.43 9.45
CA VAL A 186 -0.05 3.80 8.23
C VAL A 186 1.00 2.77 8.63
N VAL A 187 0.72 1.48 8.46
CA VAL A 187 1.68 0.41 8.80
C VAL A 187 2.35 -0.16 7.56
N PHE A 188 3.68 -0.13 7.53
CA PHE A 188 4.49 -0.64 6.42
C PHE A 188 5.70 -1.45 6.90
N TYR A 189 6.35 -2.18 5.99
CA TYR A 189 7.48 -3.03 6.36
C TYR A 189 8.72 -2.22 6.75
N ARG A 190 9.34 -2.61 7.88
CA ARG A 190 10.65 -2.11 8.35
C ARG A 190 11.74 -2.21 7.28
N ALA A 191 11.69 -3.21 6.41
CA ALA A 191 12.65 -3.35 5.32
C ALA A 191 12.67 -2.14 4.37
N HIS A 192 11.51 -1.50 4.12
CA HIS A 192 11.44 -0.29 3.30
C HIS A 192 12.11 0.89 4.00
N TRP A 193 11.84 1.08 5.29
CA TRP A 193 12.51 2.10 6.10
C TRP A 193 14.03 1.89 6.15
N MET A 194 14.50 0.68 6.45
CA MET A 194 15.93 0.37 6.49
C MET A 194 16.65 0.60 5.15
N SER A 195 15.97 0.35 4.04
CA SER A 195 16.55 0.51 2.71
C SER A 195 16.40 1.93 2.15
N GLY A 196 15.69 2.82 2.86
CA GLY A 196 15.34 4.15 2.35
C GLY A 196 14.32 4.13 1.21
N ASN A 197 13.68 2.99 0.94
CA ASN A 197 12.67 2.82 -0.10
C ASN A 197 11.27 3.20 0.44
N THR A 198 11.14 4.42 0.95
CA THR A 198 9.94 4.93 1.65
C THR A 198 9.09 5.87 0.81
N ALA A 199 9.50 6.20 -0.41
CA ALA A 199 8.80 7.19 -1.25
C ALA A 199 7.30 6.92 -1.40
N PHE A 200 6.89 5.67 -1.59
CA PHE A 200 5.46 5.34 -1.70
C PHE A 200 4.68 5.53 -0.39
N VAL A 201 5.36 5.45 0.77
CA VAL A 201 4.78 5.76 2.08
C VAL A 201 4.66 7.27 2.23
N ASP A 202 5.68 8.02 1.77
CA ASP A 202 5.68 9.48 1.77
C ASP A 202 4.51 10.01 0.95
N ASP A 203 4.33 9.48 -0.28
CA ASP A 203 3.21 9.83 -1.17
C ASP A 203 1.84 9.54 -0.52
N LEU A 204 1.72 8.43 0.22
CA LEU A 204 0.48 8.10 0.94
C LEU A 204 0.23 9.01 2.15
N VAL A 205 1.28 9.37 2.89
CA VAL A 205 1.21 10.32 4.00
C VAL A 205 0.73 11.67 3.49
N ASP A 206 1.37 12.18 2.43
CA ASP A 206 1.00 13.47 1.84
C ASP A 206 -0.45 13.44 1.33
N ALA A 207 -0.88 12.37 0.64
CA ALA A 207 -2.25 12.24 0.16
C ALA A 207 -3.30 12.18 1.29
N LEU A 208 -2.98 11.53 2.42
CA LEU A 208 -3.86 11.49 3.61
C LEU A 208 -3.99 12.87 4.24
N GLU A 209 -2.89 13.62 4.32
CA GLU A 209 -2.89 14.97 4.85
C GLU A 209 -3.64 15.96 3.96
N GLU A 210 -3.44 15.88 2.64
CA GLU A 210 -4.20 16.65 1.65
C GLU A 210 -5.70 16.33 1.71
N ALA A 211 -6.05 15.07 1.98
CA ALA A 211 -7.42 14.63 2.20
C ALA A 211 -8.01 15.08 3.56
N GLY A 212 -7.23 15.76 4.40
CA GLY A 212 -7.69 16.37 5.64
C GLY A 212 -7.51 15.51 6.90
N ALA A 213 -6.71 14.44 6.87
CA ALA A 213 -6.38 13.64 8.05
C ALA A 213 -4.98 13.95 8.61
N ASP A 214 -4.79 13.73 9.91
CA ASP A 214 -3.46 13.59 10.48
C ASP A 214 -2.95 12.16 10.26
N THR A 215 -1.64 11.98 10.23
CA THR A 215 -1.03 10.67 9.93
C THR A 215 -0.17 10.17 11.09
N LEU A 216 -0.20 8.86 11.33
CA LEU A 216 0.70 8.18 12.25
C LEU A 216 1.34 6.95 11.57
N PRO A 217 2.39 7.15 10.76
CA PRO A 217 3.07 6.05 10.09
C PRO A 217 3.96 5.29 11.07
N VAL A 218 3.91 3.96 11.01
CA VAL A 218 4.65 3.03 11.87
C VAL A 218 5.24 1.94 10.99
N TYR A 219 6.55 1.70 11.10
CA TYR A 219 7.19 0.57 10.46
C TYR A 219 7.26 -0.63 11.41
N CYS A 220 7.17 -1.84 10.86
CA CYS A 220 7.39 -3.07 11.62
C CYS A 220 7.85 -4.24 10.75
N TYR A 221 8.38 -5.30 11.36
CA TYR A 221 8.65 -6.54 10.63
C TYR A 221 7.38 -7.33 10.31
N SER A 222 6.41 -7.37 11.25
CA SER A 222 5.18 -8.13 11.10
C SER A 222 4.07 -7.57 12.00
N LEU A 223 2.82 -7.76 11.59
CA LEU A 223 1.64 -7.57 12.44
C LEU A 223 1.24 -8.82 13.22
N ARG A 224 2.01 -9.91 13.10
CA ARG A 224 1.82 -11.10 13.94
C ARG A 224 2.32 -10.83 15.35
N ALA A 225 1.64 -11.39 16.34
CA ALA A 225 2.04 -11.28 17.73
C ALA A 225 3.43 -11.87 17.96
N GLY A 226 4.24 -11.15 18.75
CA GLY A 226 5.52 -11.64 19.24
C GLY A 226 5.37 -12.78 20.26
N PRO A 227 6.49 -13.31 20.79
CA PRO A 227 6.48 -14.35 21.82
C PRO A 227 5.68 -13.96 23.08
N ASP A 228 5.54 -12.67 23.34
CA ASP A 228 4.80 -12.08 24.46
C ASP A 228 3.31 -11.82 24.15
N GLY A 229 2.84 -12.19 22.96
CA GLY A 229 1.45 -12.01 22.52
C GLY A 229 1.12 -10.59 22.05
N ARG A 230 2.09 -9.68 21.99
CA ARG A 230 1.86 -8.26 21.63
C ARG A 230 2.31 -7.97 20.20
N VAL A 231 1.75 -6.91 19.64
CA VAL A 231 2.17 -6.35 18.34
C VAL A 231 2.58 -4.90 18.58
N THR A 232 3.87 -4.65 18.75
CA THR A 232 4.43 -3.33 19.11
C THR A 232 3.91 -2.20 18.22
N ALA A 233 3.79 -2.45 16.92
CA ALA A 233 3.28 -1.47 15.98
C ALA A 233 1.83 -1.07 16.26
N LEU A 234 0.96 -2.04 16.57
CA LEU A 234 -0.46 -1.76 16.88
C LEU A 234 -0.62 -1.10 18.25
N GLU A 235 0.24 -1.43 19.22
CA GLU A 235 0.27 -0.74 20.53
C GLU A 235 0.65 0.75 20.40
N MET A 236 1.53 1.09 19.45
CA MET A 236 1.84 2.49 19.13
C MET A 236 0.63 3.24 18.55
N LEU A 237 -0.28 2.55 17.86
CA LEU A 237 -1.48 3.14 17.24
C LEU A 237 -2.72 3.12 18.15
N LYS A 238 -2.75 2.23 19.14
CA LYS A 238 -3.89 2.02 20.02
C LYS A 238 -4.37 3.32 20.68
N ASN A 239 -5.67 3.60 20.57
CA ASN A 239 -6.32 4.83 21.05
C ASN A 239 -5.79 6.14 20.45
N ARG A 240 -5.06 6.09 19.32
CA ARG A 240 -4.48 7.27 18.66
C ARG A 240 -4.87 7.42 17.19
N VAL A 241 -5.63 6.47 16.66
CA VAL A 241 -6.06 6.46 15.26
C VAL A 241 -7.56 6.18 15.17
N ASP A 242 -8.17 6.67 14.10
CA ASP A 242 -9.58 6.48 13.74
C ASP A 242 -9.74 5.48 12.56
N CYS A 243 -8.65 5.21 11.84
CA CYS A 243 -8.56 4.20 10.78
C CYS A 243 -7.10 3.74 10.62
N LEU A 244 -6.89 2.51 10.16
CA LEU A 244 -5.59 1.95 9.82
C LEU A 244 -5.52 1.69 8.31
N VAL A 245 -4.46 2.15 7.65
CA VAL A 245 -4.02 1.65 6.34
C VAL A 245 -2.78 0.79 6.57
N THR A 246 -2.76 -0.43 6.06
CA THR A 246 -1.60 -1.31 6.18
C THR A 246 -1.20 -1.91 4.85
N THR A 247 0.12 -1.99 4.62
CA THR A 247 0.71 -2.59 3.42
C THR A 247 1.45 -3.90 3.73
N VAL A 248 1.33 -4.39 4.96
CA VAL A 248 1.99 -5.62 5.40
C VAL A 248 1.05 -6.81 5.27
N LEU A 249 1.61 -8.02 5.30
CA LEU A 249 0.84 -9.26 5.27
C LEU A 249 -0.13 -9.37 6.47
N ALA A 250 -1.06 -10.31 6.37
CA ALA A 250 -2.00 -10.63 7.43
C ALA A 250 -1.30 -10.99 8.76
N GLY A 251 -1.89 -10.53 9.86
CA GLY A 251 -1.41 -10.66 11.22
C GLY A 251 -1.93 -11.92 11.92
N GLY A 252 -2.96 -12.58 11.36
CA GLY A 252 -3.49 -13.83 11.89
C GLY A 252 -2.80 -15.09 11.37
N GLY A 253 -3.32 -16.21 11.85
CA GLY A 253 -2.87 -17.56 11.54
C GLY A 253 -1.64 -18.00 12.33
N SER A 254 -1.47 -19.31 12.43
CA SER A 254 -0.40 -19.91 13.22
C SER A 254 0.97 -19.71 12.56
N ASN A 255 1.99 -19.51 13.39
CA ASN A 255 3.39 -19.49 12.96
C ASN A 255 4.06 -20.85 13.28
N ALA A 256 5.26 -21.07 12.73
CA ALA A 256 6.06 -22.26 13.04
C ALA A 256 6.49 -22.32 14.53
N ALA A 257 6.35 -21.23 15.29
CA ALA A 257 6.62 -21.19 16.72
C ALA A 257 5.43 -21.70 17.55
N ASP A 258 4.19 -21.55 17.07
CA ASP A 258 2.98 -22.10 17.69
C ASP A 258 2.98 -23.63 17.63
N ALA A 259 3.52 -24.20 16.55
CA ALA A 259 3.76 -25.63 16.42
C ALA A 259 4.82 -26.18 17.40
N ARG A 260 5.67 -25.31 17.98
CA ARG A 260 6.73 -25.69 18.93
C ARG A 260 6.32 -25.54 20.40
N ARG A 261 5.14 -24.96 20.71
CA ARG A 261 4.61 -24.95 22.08
C ARG A 261 4.15 -26.36 22.44
N SER A 262 4.74 -26.94 23.48
CA SER A 262 4.28 -28.22 24.06
C SER A 262 2.84 -28.07 24.56
N GLY A 263 1.90 -28.80 23.96
CA GLY A 263 0.46 -28.69 24.24
C GLY A 263 -0.31 -27.80 23.28
N ALA A 264 0.11 -27.72 22.00
CA ALA A 264 -0.67 -27.07 20.95
C ALA A 264 -2.14 -27.52 21.02
N PRO A 265 -3.10 -26.59 21.23
CA PRO A 265 -4.51 -26.94 21.26
C PRO A 265 -4.93 -27.61 19.96
N GLU A 266 -5.95 -28.44 20.05
CA GLU A 266 -6.72 -28.94 18.91
C GLU A 266 -7.35 -27.71 18.21
N GLY A 267 -6.58 -27.00 17.37
CA GLY A 267 -6.92 -25.65 16.92
C GLY A 267 -5.81 -24.88 16.17
N TRP A 268 -4.75 -25.53 15.68
CA TRP A 268 -3.70 -24.90 14.84
C TRP A 268 -4.20 -24.35 13.48
N LEU A 269 -5.52 -24.36 13.25
CA LEU A 269 -6.21 -23.72 12.14
C LEU A 269 -7.07 -22.51 12.58
N GLU A 270 -7.11 -22.16 13.88
CA GLU A 270 -7.85 -20.99 14.34
C GLU A 270 -7.12 -19.70 13.92
N TRP A 271 -7.84 -18.86 13.19
CA TRP A 271 -7.36 -17.55 12.74
C TRP A 271 -7.89 -16.48 13.70
N ASP A 272 -6.99 -15.86 14.46
CA ASP A 272 -7.32 -14.80 15.41
C ASP A 272 -6.33 -13.63 15.26
N VAL A 273 -6.83 -12.41 15.48
CA VAL A 273 -6.09 -11.14 15.36
C VAL A 273 -6.45 -10.16 16.50
N PRO A 274 -6.25 -10.55 17.78
CA PRO A 274 -6.78 -9.80 18.92
C PRO A 274 -6.17 -8.41 19.07
N ALA A 275 -4.92 -8.23 18.61
CA ALA A 275 -4.27 -6.91 18.61
C ALA A 275 -4.88 -5.96 17.57
N LEU A 276 -5.34 -6.48 16.42
CA LEU A 276 -6.03 -5.70 15.40
C LEU A 276 -7.47 -5.39 15.83
N GLU A 277 -8.19 -6.38 16.36
CA GLU A 277 -9.52 -6.18 16.94
C GLU A 277 -9.50 -5.16 18.07
N GLY A 278 -8.48 -5.25 18.94
CA GLY A 278 -8.28 -4.33 20.06
C GLY A 278 -7.95 -2.89 19.66
N LEU A 279 -7.68 -2.62 18.38
CA LEU A 279 -7.58 -1.26 17.85
C LEU A 279 -8.96 -0.61 17.71
N GLY A 280 -10.00 -1.40 17.41
CA GLY A 280 -11.39 -0.95 17.37
C GLY A 280 -11.73 0.01 16.21
N VAL A 281 -10.95 0.00 15.13
CA VAL A 281 -11.12 0.89 13.97
C VAL A 281 -11.10 0.13 12.65
N PRO A 282 -11.64 0.70 11.55
CA PRO A 282 -11.53 0.10 10.22
C PRO A 282 -10.06 -0.05 9.81
N ALA A 283 -9.69 -1.25 9.34
CA ALA A 283 -8.37 -1.55 8.80
C ALA A 283 -8.46 -1.80 7.28
N ILE A 284 -7.73 -1.02 6.49
CA ILE A 284 -7.71 -1.06 5.03
C ILE A 284 -6.37 -1.63 4.57
N GLN A 285 -6.42 -2.63 3.69
CA GLN A 285 -5.25 -3.13 3.00
C GLN A 285 -4.89 -2.20 1.83
N GLY A 286 -3.77 -1.49 1.94
CA GLY A 286 -3.14 -0.80 0.83
C GLY A 286 -2.30 -1.79 0.03
N ILE A 287 -2.60 -1.95 -1.27
CA ILE A 287 -1.95 -2.97 -2.10
C ILE A 287 -0.69 -2.37 -2.76
N CYS A 288 0.45 -3.00 -2.50
CA CYS A 288 1.76 -2.69 -3.08
C CYS A 288 2.17 -3.80 -4.06
N THR A 289 1.84 -3.67 -5.34
CA THR A 289 1.97 -4.76 -6.32
C THR A 289 3.42 -5.20 -6.51
N THR A 290 3.62 -6.48 -6.79
CA THR A 290 4.95 -7.00 -7.16
C THR A 290 5.26 -6.88 -8.65
N SER A 291 4.30 -6.38 -9.44
CA SER A 291 4.42 -6.02 -10.86
C SER A 291 4.63 -4.51 -11.04
N THR A 292 5.09 -4.11 -12.23
CA THR A 292 5.15 -2.70 -12.66
C THR A 292 3.76 -2.14 -12.89
N ARG A 293 3.65 -0.81 -12.86
CA ARG A 293 2.40 -0.09 -13.17
C ARG A 293 1.94 -0.36 -14.61
N GLU A 294 2.87 -0.40 -15.55
CA GLU A 294 2.58 -0.71 -16.95
C GLU A 294 1.95 -2.09 -17.11
N ALA A 295 2.51 -3.10 -16.45
CA ALA A 295 1.97 -4.47 -16.50
C ALA A 295 0.58 -4.56 -15.86
N TRP A 296 0.32 -3.79 -14.80
CA TRP A 296 -1.01 -3.72 -14.17
C TRP A 296 -2.05 -3.08 -15.11
N LEU A 297 -1.72 -1.96 -15.76
CA LEU A 297 -2.62 -1.28 -16.71
C LEU A 297 -2.93 -2.14 -17.94
N ALA A 298 -1.97 -2.96 -18.39
CA ALA A 298 -2.14 -3.84 -19.53
C ALA A 298 -2.88 -5.15 -19.19
N SER A 299 -3.29 -5.37 -17.93
CA SER A 299 -3.87 -6.63 -17.47
C SER A 299 -5.33 -6.50 -17.08
N ASP A 300 -6.21 -7.25 -17.75
CA ASP A 300 -7.63 -7.36 -17.38
C ASP A 300 -7.85 -8.05 -16.03
N ALA A 301 -6.90 -8.89 -15.60
CA ALA A 301 -6.94 -9.54 -14.29
C ALA A 301 -6.53 -8.60 -13.15
N GLY A 302 -5.87 -7.49 -13.47
CA GLY A 302 -5.29 -6.54 -12.51
C GLY A 302 -4.10 -7.13 -11.75
N LEU A 303 -4.35 -7.93 -10.71
CA LEU A 303 -3.31 -8.45 -9.82
C LEU A 303 -2.71 -9.77 -10.28
N SER A 304 -1.43 -9.98 -9.98
CA SER A 304 -0.79 -11.28 -10.14
C SER A 304 -1.42 -12.30 -9.17
N PRO A 305 -1.43 -13.61 -9.49
CA PRO A 305 -1.96 -14.62 -8.56
C PRO A 305 -1.32 -14.58 -7.17
N LEU A 306 -0.04 -14.21 -7.09
CA LEU A 306 0.69 -14.07 -5.84
C LEU A 306 0.19 -12.86 -5.03
N ASP A 307 0.02 -11.71 -5.68
CA ASP A 307 -0.52 -10.51 -5.05
C ASP A 307 -1.98 -10.70 -4.61
N THR A 308 -2.81 -11.37 -5.41
CA THR A 308 -4.18 -11.72 -5.04
C THR A 308 -4.21 -12.60 -3.79
N ALA A 309 -3.32 -13.61 -3.70
CA ALA A 309 -3.26 -14.45 -2.51
C ALA A 309 -2.78 -13.68 -1.27
N TRP A 310 -1.66 -12.96 -1.37
CA TRP A 310 -0.99 -12.33 -0.23
C TRP A 310 -1.56 -10.97 0.18
N GLN A 311 -2.14 -10.22 -0.74
CA GLN A 311 -2.60 -8.85 -0.50
C GLN A 311 -4.12 -8.68 -0.59
N VAL A 312 -4.87 -9.74 -0.95
CA VAL A 312 -6.33 -9.74 -0.94
C VAL A 312 -6.85 -10.89 -0.09
N ALA A 313 -6.75 -12.14 -0.57
CA ALA A 313 -7.41 -13.27 0.04
C ALA A 313 -6.96 -13.56 1.48
N ILE A 314 -5.66 -13.55 1.77
CA ILE A 314 -5.15 -13.78 3.12
C ILE A 314 -5.48 -12.62 4.08
N PRO A 315 -5.27 -11.34 3.70
CA PRO A 315 -5.74 -10.18 4.48
C PRO A 315 -7.25 -10.14 4.77
N GLU A 316 -8.11 -10.73 3.94
CA GLU A 316 -9.55 -10.84 4.23
C GLU A 316 -9.84 -11.67 5.49
N PHE A 317 -9.00 -12.67 5.82
CA PHE A 317 -9.15 -13.45 7.06
C PHE A 317 -8.91 -12.61 8.32
N ASP A 318 -8.11 -11.54 8.24
CA ASP A 318 -7.95 -10.56 9.32
C ASP A 318 -9.17 -9.62 9.45
N GLY A 319 -10.16 -9.71 8.56
CA GLY A 319 -11.29 -8.78 8.49
C GLY A 319 -10.92 -7.42 7.88
N ARG A 320 -9.82 -7.32 7.14
CA ARG A 320 -9.38 -6.07 6.50
C ARG A 320 -10.28 -5.72 5.31
N ILE A 321 -10.57 -4.43 5.16
CA ILE A 321 -11.19 -3.88 3.96
C ILE A 321 -10.14 -3.85 2.85
N ILE A 322 -10.44 -4.45 1.71
CA ILE A 322 -9.51 -4.44 0.57
C ILE A 322 -9.58 -3.09 -0.13
N GLY A 323 -8.46 -2.36 -0.12
CA GLY A 323 -8.31 -1.08 -0.80
C GLY A 323 -8.02 -1.25 -2.28
N VAL A 324 -7.15 -0.39 -2.81
CA VAL A 324 -6.73 -0.43 -4.22
C VAL A 324 -5.21 -0.60 -4.34
N PRO A 325 -4.70 -1.12 -5.47
CA PRO A 325 -3.29 -1.02 -5.84
C PRO A 325 -2.90 0.45 -5.93
N PHE A 326 -2.03 0.89 -5.03
CA PHE A 326 -1.57 2.29 -4.99
C PHE A 326 -0.07 2.41 -5.23
N SER A 327 0.70 1.33 -5.06
CA SER A 327 2.14 1.32 -5.22
C SER A 327 2.59 0.14 -6.07
N PHE A 328 3.58 0.36 -6.94
CA PHE A 328 4.04 -0.57 -7.96
C PHE A 328 5.54 -0.79 -7.88
N LYS A 329 5.96 -2.03 -8.15
CA LYS A 329 7.36 -2.43 -8.11
C LYS A 329 8.04 -2.07 -9.42
N GLU A 330 8.83 -1.00 -9.38
CA GLU A 330 9.54 -0.45 -10.53
C GLU A 330 11.03 -0.78 -10.48
N ARG A 331 11.64 -0.95 -11.66
CA ARG A 331 13.08 -1.19 -11.80
C ARG A 331 13.75 0.03 -12.41
N LEU A 332 14.61 0.68 -11.64
CA LEU A 332 15.56 1.64 -12.18
C LEU A 332 16.76 0.86 -12.72
N GLY A 333 17.17 1.18 -13.95
CA GLY A 333 18.33 0.56 -14.59
C GLY A 333 19.66 0.98 -13.97
N VAL A 334 20.74 0.84 -14.74
CA VAL A 334 22.12 1.19 -14.31
C VAL A 334 22.36 2.69 -14.16
N ASP A 335 21.40 3.53 -14.51
CA ASP A 335 21.45 5.00 -14.35
C ASP A 335 21.17 5.45 -12.90
N SER A 336 21.15 4.52 -11.95
CA SER A 336 21.02 4.81 -10.52
C SER A 336 22.26 5.56 -9.97
N PRO A 337 22.14 6.27 -8.84
CA PRO A 337 23.27 6.99 -8.24
C PRO A 337 24.48 6.10 -7.92
N VAL A 338 24.25 4.79 -7.76
CA VAL A 338 25.28 3.79 -7.44
C VAL A 338 25.64 2.87 -8.62
N GLY A 339 25.15 3.16 -9.83
CA GLY A 339 25.50 2.38 -11.03
C GLY A 339 24.99 0.94 -11.05
N ALA A 340 24.01 0.60 -10.20
CA ALA A 340 23.43 -0.72 -10.06
C ALA A 340 21.90 -0.67 -10.28
N PRO A 341 21.27 -1.72 -10.84
CA PRO A 341 19.81 -1.78 -10.90
C PRO A 341 19.19 -1.66 -9.51
N LEU A 342 18.18 -0.81 -9.36
CA LEU A 342 17.42 -0.65 -8.12
C LEU A 342 15.98 -1.10 -8.33
N THR A 343 15.44 -1.83 -7.37
CA THR A 343 14.02 -2.20 -7.35
C THR A 343 13.32 -1.36 -6.28
N LEU A 344 12.45 -0.46 -6.71
CA LEU A 344 11.79 0.54 -5.88
C LEU A 344 10.28 0.35 -5.91
N TYR A 345 9.60 0.84 -4.87
CA TYR A 345 8.14 0.96 -4.89
C TYR A 345 7.78 2.41 -5.21
N ARG A 346 6.93 2.61 -6.22
CA ARG A 346 6.47 3.93 -6.67
C ARG A 346 4.95 3.99 -6.59
N ALA A 347 4.44 5.04 -5.94
CA ALA A 347 3.01 5.24 -5.85
C ALA A 347 2.44 5.75 -7.19
N ASP A 348 1.21 5.32 -7.51
CA ASP A 348 0.38 6.00 -8.50
C ASP A 348 -0.41 7.11 -7.78
N PRO A 349 -0.27 8.38 -8.19
CA PRO A 349 -0.90 9.50 -7.48
C PRO A 349 -2.42 9.40 -7.37
N GLU A 350 -3.11 8.97 -8.42
CA GLU A 350 -4.57 8.93 -8.45
C GLU A 350 -5.10 7.76 -7.61
N ARG A 351 -4.43 6.60 -7.66
CA ARG A 351 -4.75 5.47 -6.77
C ARG A 351 -4.45 5.76 -5.31
N THR A 352 -3.38 6.51 -5.04
CA THR A 352 -3.03 6.94 -3.68
C THR A 352 -4.08 7.89 -3.12
N ALA A 353 -4.55 8.85 -3.91
CA ALA A 353 -5.68 9.72 -3.54
C ALA A 353 -6.97 8.92 -3.30
N ARG A 354 -7.23 7.86 -4.07
CA ARG A 354 -8.38 6.95 -3.87
C ARG A 354 -8.28 6.22 -2.52
N LEU A 355 -7.11 5.65 -2.21
CA LEU A 355 -6.88 4.96 -0.94
C LEU A 355 -6.97 5.91 0.26
N ALA A 356 -6.34 7.09 0.16
CA ALA A 356 -6.43 8.13 1.18
C ALA A 356 -7.87 8.58 1.42
N GLY A 357 -8.62 8.88 0.36
CA GLY A 357 -10.03 9.27 0.45
C GLY A 357 -10.92 8.21 1.08
N LEU A 358 -10.65 6.92 0.85
CA LEU A 358 -11.34 5.82 1.55
C LEU A 358 -11.02 5.83 3.04
N ALA A 359 -9.74 5.90 3.40
CA ALA A 359 -9.29 5.90 4.80
C ALA A 359 -9.87 7.08 5.60
N VAL A 360 -9.83 8.30 5.04
CA VAL A 360 -10.38 9.49 5.70
C VAL A 360 -11.90 9.38 5.88
N ARG A 361 -12.64 8.81 4.92
CA ARG A 361 -14.09 8.59 5.08
C ARG A 361 -14.42 7.57 6.16
N PHE A 362 -13.67 6.47 6.22
CA PHE A 362 -13.85 5.48 7.29
C PHE A 362 -13.51 6.06 8.67
N ALA A 363 -12.43 6.83 8.77
CA ALA A 363 -12.07 7.54 9.99
C ALA A 363 -13.16 8.54 10.42
N GLY A 364 -13.68 9.33 9.48
CA GLY A 364 -14.77 10.27 9.73
C GLY A 364 -16.08 9.61 10.20
N LEU A 365 -16.36 8.38 9.73
CA LEU A 365 -17.55 7.63 10.14
C LEU A 365 -17.51 7.25 11.63
N GLY A 366 -16.34 6.90 12.16
CA GLY A 366 -16.15 6.59 13.58
C GLY A 366 -16.35 7.80 14.49
N ARG A 367 -15.96 8.99 14.03
CA ARG A 367 -16.05 10.25 14.78
C ARG A 367 -17.43 10.92 14.76
N SER A 368 -18.19 10.70 13.68
CA SER A 368 -19.49 11.37 13.50
C SER A 368 -20.56 10.81 14.44
N PRO A 369 -21.40 11.64 15.08
CA PRO A 369 -22.54 11.14 15.85
C PRO A 369 -23.59 10.52 14.92
N ASN A 370 -24.30 9.48 15.40
CA ASN A 370 -25.29 8.78 14.59
C ASN A 370 -26.43 9.68 14.08
N SER A 371 -26.75 10.75 14.81
CA SER A 371 -27.76 11.74 14.42
C SER A 371 -27.41 12.54 13.16
N GLU A 372 -26.12 12.63 12.82
CA GLU A 372 -25.64 13.40 11.65
C GLU A 372 -25.30 12.51 10.46
N LYS A 373 -25.24 11.18 10.67
CA LYS A 373 -24.91 10.22 9.62
C LYS A 373 -26.07 10.11 8.63
N ARG A 374 -25.70 10.13 7.35
CA ARG A 374 -26.61 9.86 6.21
C ARG A 374 -26.31 8.49 5.65
N VAL A 375 -27.33 7.65 5.54
CA VAL A 375 -27.19 6.23 5.15
C VAL A 375 -28.04 5.98 3.91
N ALA A 376 -27.44 5.36 2.89
CA ALA A 376 -28.17 4.86 1.73
C ALA A 376 -28.22 3.33 1.78
N ILE A 377 -29.42 2.76 1.66
CA ILE A 377 -29.68 1.33 1.58
C ILE A 377 -30.18 1.06 0.16
N LEU A 378 -29.39 0.36 -0.65
CA LEU A 378 -29.75 0.05 -2.04
C LEU A 378 -30.20 -1.41 -2.15
N LEU A 379 -31.40 -1.61 -2.67
CA LEU A 379 -31.98 -2.93 -2.92
C LEU A 379 -31.64 -3.40 -4.33
N SER A 380 -31.06 -4.60 -4.44
CA SER A 380 -30.76 -5.23 -5.72
C SER A 380 -32.02 -5.38 -6.57
N ASN A 381 -31.92 -5.12 -7.87
CA ASN A 381 -33.03 -5.25 -8.80
C ASN A 381 -32.56 -5.84 -10.13
N TYR A 382 -32.45 -7.17 -10.18
CA TYR A 382 -32.06 -7.89 -11.40
C TYR A 382 -32.86 -9.19 -11.59
N PRO A 383 -33.47 -9.41 -12.77
CA PRO A 383 -33.77 -8.40 -13.82
C PRO A 383 -34.73 -7.32 -13.30
N THR A 384 -34.83 -6.17 -13.99
CA THR A 384 -35.42 -4.89 -13.53
C THR A 384 -36.94 -4.86 -13.32
N LYS A 385 -37.58 -6.03 -13.25
CA LYS A 385 -39.03 -6.16 -13.05
C LYS A 385 -39.42 -5.87 -11.60
N HIS A 386 -40.60 -5.28 -11.40
CA HIS A 386 -41.14 -5.00 -10.06
C HIS A 386 -41.16 -6.23 -9.13
N SER A 387 -41.42 -7.43 -9.67
CA SER A 387 -41.42 -8.68 -8.90
C SER A 387 -40.04 -9.13 -8.40
N ARG A 388 -38.96 -8.41 -8.75
CA ARG A 388 -37.57 -8.73 -8.41
C ARG A 388 -36.90 -7.68 -7.54
N VAL A 389 -37.60 -6.62 -7.16
CA VAL A 389 -37.07 -5.59 -6.27
C VAL A 389 -36.68 -6.23 -4.93
N GLY A 390 -35.43 -6.06 -4.52
CA GLY A 390 -34.90 -6.64 -3.29
C GLY A 390 -34.63 -8.15 -3.39
N ASN A 391 -34.49 -8.71 -4.59
CA ASN A 391 -34.17 -10.14 -4.74
C ASN A 391 -32.78 -10.45 -4.17
N ALA A 392 -32.73 -11.21 -3.08
CA ALA A 392 -31.52 -11.65 -2.41
C ALA A 392 -31.62 -13.15 -2.07
N VAL A 393 -30.56 -13.91 -2.35
CA VAL A 393 -30.56 -15.36 -2.17
C VAL A 393 -30.60 -15.69 -0.67
N GLY A 394 -31.68 -16.34 -0.23
CA GLY A 394 -31.84 -16.80 1.16
C GLY A 394 -32.15 -15.71 2.18
N LEU A 395 -32.48 -14.49 1.74
CA LEU A 395 -32.81 -13.36 2.62
C LEU A 395 -34.21 -12.83 2.31
N ASP A 396 -35.02 -12.66 3.36
CA ASP A 396 -36.25 -11.88 3.29
C ASP A 396 -35.89 -10.40 3.35
N THR A 397 -35.57 -9.82 2.19
CA THR A 397 -35.10 -8.43 2.07
C THR A 397 -36.08 -7.40 2.64
N PRO A 398 -37.40 -7.47 2.36
CA PRO A 398 -38.36 -6.52 2.91
C PRO A 398 -38.37 -6.50 4.44
N VAL A 399 -38.48 -7.68 5.07
CA VAL A 399 -38.48 -7.80 6.54
C VAL A 399 -37.12 -7.38 7.11
N SER A 400 -36.02 -7.72 6.44
CA SER A 400 -34.68 -7.35 6.87
C SER A 400 -34.43 -5.84 6.82
N ALA A 401 -34.93 -5.16 5.79
CA ALA A 401 -34.83 -3.71 5.66
C ALA A 401 -35.60 -2.99 6.77
N ILE A 402 -36.83 -3.43 7.08
CA ILE A 402 -37.63 -2.89 8.20
C ILE A 402 -36.89 -3.07 9.53
N ARG A 403 -36.34 -4.26 9.80
CA ARG A 403 -35.54 -4.53 11.01
C ARG A 403 -34.31 -3.63 11.09
N LEU A 404 -33.63 -3.40 9.97
CA LEU A 404 -32.48 -2.50 9.90
C LEU A 404 -32.90 -1.04 10.19
N LEU A 405 -33.98 -0.54 9.59
CA LEU A 405 -34.52 0.80 9.84
C LEU A 405 -34.89 0.97 11.32
N GLY A 406 -35.54 -0.04 11.92
CA GLY A 406 -35.84 -0.06 13.35
C GLY A 406 -34.57 -0.03 14.22
N ALA A 407 -33.55 -0.81 13.87
CA ALA A 407 -32.26 -0.84 14.58
C ALA A 407 -31.50 0.49 14.46
N LEU A 408 -31.49 1.11 13.28
CA LEU A 408 -30.91 2.44 13.05
C LEU A 408 -31.60 3.50 13.91
N ARG A 409 -32.94 3.49 13.95
CA ARG A 409 -33.71 4.39 14.83
C ARG A 409 -33.34 4.22 16.30
N LEU A 410 -33.25 2.99 16.78
CA LEU A 410 -32.84 2.68 18.17
C LEU A 410 -31.40 3.10 18.47
N ALA A 411 -30.51 3.03 17.47
CA ALA A 411 -29.13 3.49 17.58
C ALA A 411 -28.95 5.02 17.46
N GLY A 412 -30.05 5.78 17.31
CA GLY A 412 -30.04 7.25 17.29
C GLY A 412 -29.87 7.88 15.90
N TYR A 413 -30.03 7.10 14.82
CA TYR A 413 -30.09 7.66 13.47
C TYR A 413 -31.47 8.30 13.22
N PRO A 414 -31.55 9.42 12.47
CA PRO A 414 -32.83 10.03 12.12
C PRO A 414 -33.56 9.17 11.07
N VAL A 415 -34.51 8.38 11.55
CA VAL A 415 -35.41 7.54 10.72
C VAL A 415 -36.85 7.95 11.00
N GLU A 416 -37.46 8.62 10.04
CA GLU A 416 -38.79 9.23 10.15
C GLU A 416 -39.73 8.65 9.09
N GLY A 417 -40.98 8.36 9.46
CA GLY A 417 -42.01 7.94 8.50
C GLY A 417 -41.78 6.60 7.80
N ALA A 418 -40.83 5.78 8.26
CA ALA A 418 -40.63 4.44 7.74
C ALA A 418 -41.85 3.54 8.04
N PRO A 419 -42.31 2.71 7.09
CA PRO A 419 -43.37 1.73 7.33
C PRO A 419 -42.95 0.69 8.37
N GLU A 420 -43.94 -0.02 8.92
CA GLU A 420 -43.71 -1.08 9.93
C GLU A 420 -43.66 -2.48 9.32
N GLU A 421 -44.18 -2.65 8.10
CA GLU A 421 -44.28 -3.94 7.41
C GLU A 421 -43.46 -3.94 6.11
N GLY A 422 -42.88 -5.11 5.78
CA GLY A 422 -42.00 -5.27 4.62
C GLY A 422 -42.74 -5.06 3.29
N ASP A 423 -43.96 -5.59 3.18
CA ASP A 423 -44.78 -5.45 1.97
C ASP A 423 -45.09 -3.99 1.67
N ASP A 424 -45.40 -3.20 2.70
CA ASP A 424 -45.68 -1.76 2.57
C ASP A 424 -44.44 -0.99 2.10
N LEU A 425 -43.25 -1.37 2.56
CA LEU A 425 -41.99 -0.78 2.10
C LEU A 425 -41.78 -1.04 0.60
N ILE A 426 -41.93 -2.29 0.15
CA ILE A 426 -41.70 -2.64 -1.24
C ILE A 426 -42.75 -2.02 -2.16
N HIS A 427 -44.02 -2.06 -1.78
CA HIS A 427 -45.08 -1.41 -2.56
C HIS A 427 -44.86 0.11 -2.66
N SER A 428 -44.42 0.75 -1.58
CA SER A 428 -44.10 2.18 -1.57
C SER A 428 -42.89 2.50 -2.46
N LEU A 429 -41.86 1.64 -2.46
CA LEU A 429 -40.69 1.80 -3.34
C LEU A 429 -41.06 1.65 -4.82
N ILE A 430 -41.90 0.66 -5.16
CA ILE A 430 -42.40 0.47 -6.53
C ILE A 430 -43.24 1.68 -6.96
N ALA A 431 -44.11 2.17 -6.08
CA ALA A 431 -44.93 3.35 -6.33
C ALA A 431 -44.10 4.64 -6.50
N ALA A 432 -42.91 4.70 -5.91
CA ALA A 432 -41.96 5.81 -6.02
C ALA A 432 -41.07 5.77 -7.29
N GLY A 433 -41.49 5.02 -8.32
CA GLY A 433 -40.87 5.06 -9.65
C GLY A 433 -39.87 3.94 -9.92
N GLY A 434 -40.23 2.69 -9.63
CA GLY A 434 -39.41 1.52 -9.97
C GLY A 434 -38.91 1.53 -11.43
N HIS A 435 -37.72 0.96 -11.66
CA HIS A 435 -37.04 0.94 -12.97
C HIS A 435 -37.68 -0.02 -14.00
N ASP A 436 -38.98 -0.32 -13.89
CA ASP A 436 -39.73 -1.14 -14.85
C ASP A 436 -40.46 -0.20 -15.84
N LEU A 437 -39.85 -0.02 -17.02
CA LEU A 437 -40.33 0.91 -18.05
C LEU A 437 -41.78 0.66 -18.50
N GLU A 438 -42.31 -0.56 -18.33
CA GLU A 438 -43.71 -0.87 -18.65
C GLU A 438 -44.72 -0.17 -17.73
N PHE A 439 -44.31 0.15 -16.50
CA PHE A 439 -45.18 0.67 -15.44
C PHE A 439 -44.75 2.04 -14.91
N LEU A 440 -43.57 2.53 -15.29
CA LEU A 440 -43.05 3.83 -14.90
C LEU A 440 -43.85 4.96 -15.57
N THR A 441 -44.45 5.84 -14.76
CA THR A 441 -45.17 7.02 -15.26
C THR A 441 -44.30 8.28 -15.23
N ALA A 442 -44.67 9.28 -16.03
CA ALA A 442 -44.00 10.58 -16.02
C ALA A 442 -44.12 11.29 -14.65
N ASP A 443 -45.26 11.15 -13.97
CA ASP A 443 -45.46 11.72 -12.63
C ASP A 443 -44.53 11.07 -11.60
N GLN A 444 -44.35 9.75 -11.65
CA GLN A 444 -43.41 9.04 -10.77
C GLN A 444 -41.95 9.44 -11.02
N LEU A 445 -41.60 9.70 -12.27
CA LEU A 445 -40.27 10.20 -12.64
C LEU A 445 -40.05 11.62 -12.09
N GLY A 446 -41.08 12.49 -12.17
CA GLY A 446 -41.04 13.86 -11.64
C GLY A 446 -40.94 13.93 -10.11
N ASP A 447 -41.66 13.06 -9.40
CA ASP A 447 -41.78 13.08 -7.93
C ASP A 447 -40.68 12.30 -7.20
N ALA A 448 -39.68 11.78 -7.92
CA ALA A 448 -38.66 10.94 -7.34
C ALA A 448 -37.80 11.65 -6.28
N ALA A 449 -37.58 10.96 -5.15
CA ALA A 449 -36.86 11.52 -4.01
C ALA A 449 -35.36 11.79 -4.29
N GLY A 450 -34.73 10.98 -5.15
CA GLY A 450 -33.35 11.18 -5.57
C GLY A 450 -33.27 11.94 -6.88
N ARG A 451 -32.67 13.13 -6.87
CA ARG A 451 -32.41 13.92 -8.08
C ARG A 451 -30.96 14.40 -8.11
N LEU A 452 -30.24 14.14 -9.20
CA LEU A 452 -28.89 14.65 -9.45
C LEU A 452 -28.87 15.52 -10.70
N ASP A 453 -28.39 16.76 -10.57
CA ASP A 453 -28.22 17.68 -11.70
C ASP A 453 -27.28 17.08 -12.76
N ALA A 454 -27.77 16.93 -13.99
CA ALA A 454 -27.01 16.40 -15.11
C ALA A 454 -25.73 17.19 -15.41
N ARG A 455 -25.71 18.50 -15.15
CA ARG A 455 -24.52 19.35 -15.33
C ARG A 455 -23.45 18.99 -14.31
N ARG A 456 -23.87 18.78 -13.06
CA ARG A 456 -22.97 18.36 -11.99
C ARG A 456 -22.41 16.96 -12.26
N TYR A 457 -23.25 16.05 -12.75
CA TYR A 457 -22.79 14.75 -13.23
C TYR A 457 -21.77 14.90 -14.38
N ALA A 458 -22.04 15.74 -15.37
CA ALA A 458 -21.12 15.95 -16.49
C ALA A 458 -19.75 16.48 -16.03
N GLU A 459 -19.70 17.34 -15.00
CA GLU A 459 -18.44 17.76 -14.38
C GLU A 459 -17.67 16.61 -13.71
N TRP A 460 -18.37 15.68 -13.07
CA TRP A 460 -17.76 14.49 -12.45
C TRP A 460 -17.30 13.49 -13.51
N PHE A 461 -18.18 13.21 -14.47
CA PHE A 461 -17.92 12.31 -15.59
C PHE A 461 -16.69 12.78 -16.38
N GLY A 462 -16.55 14.09 -16.62
CA GLY A 462 -15.39 14.68 -17.31
C GLY A 462 -14.05 14.48 -16.61
N ARG A 463 -14.03 14.08 -15.32
CA ARG A 463 -12.79 13.76 -14.56
C ARG A 463 -12.39 12.28 -14.66
N LEU A 464 -13.25 11.43 -15.22
CA LEU A 464 -12.96 10.02 -15.39
C LEU A 464 -11.92 9.78 -16.51
N PRO A 465 -11.18 8.66 -16.48
CA PRO A 465 -10.25 8.29 -17.54
C PRO A 465 -10.93 8.27 -18.93
N GLU A 466 -10.20 8.71 -19.95
CA GLU A 466 -10.72 8.85 -21.32
C GLU A 466 -11.28 7.54 -21.89
N ASP A 467 -10.62 6.41 -21.65
CA ASP A 467 -11.07 5.10 -22.14
C ASP A 467 -12.45 4.73 -21.57
N LEU A 468 -12.68 4.98 -20.27
CA LEU A 468 -13.98 4.74 -19.64
C LEU A 468 -15.04 5.71 -20.19
N ARG A 469 -14.70 6.99 -20.36
CA ARG A 469 -15.64 7.98 -20.88
C ARG A 469 -16.06 7.65 -22.31
N SER A 470 -15.09 7.37 -23.17
CA SER A 470 -15.32 7.04 -24.58
C SER A 470 -16.15 5.77 -24.72
N GLY A 471 -15.85 4.74 -23.93
CA GLY A 471 -16.65 3.51 -23.91
C GLY A 471 -18.11 3.78 -23.51
N VAL A 472 -18.34 4.56 -22.46
CA VAL A 472 -19.71 4.93 -22.05
C VAL A 472 -20.40 5.76 -23.15
N GLU A 473 -19.73 6.75 -23.73
CA GLU A 473 -20.32 7.65 -24.74
C GLU A 473 -20.64 6.93 -26.06
N GLU A 474 -19.82 5.95 -26.46
CA GLU A 474 -20.07 5.12 -27.64
C GLU A 474 -21.36 4.30 -27.49
N HIS A 475 -21.63 3.79 -26.29
CA HIS A 475 -22.78 2.91 -26.04
C HIS A 475 -24.05 3.66 -25.62
N TRP A 476 -23.89 4.79 -24.91
CA TRP A 476 -24.98 5.48 -24.23
C TRP A 476 -25.16 6.95 -24.65
N GLY A 477 -24.38 7.41 -25.63
CA GLY A 477 -24.38 8.81 -26.09
C GLY A 477 -23.65 9.75 -25.13
N PRO A 478 -23.62 11.06 -25.41
CA PRO A 478 -23.02 12.02 -24.49
C PRO A 478 -23.85 12.18 -23.20
N PRO A 479 -23.23 12.57 -22.07
CA PRO A 479 -23.97 12.86 -20.85
C PRO A 479 -25.05 13.94 -21.09
N PRO A 480 -26.26 13.81 -20.53
CA PRO A 480 -26.68 12.79 -19.55
C PRO A 480 -27.19 11.46 -20.13
N GLY A 481 -27.18 11.28 -21.46
CA GLY A 481 -27.94 10.22 -22.11
C GLY A 481 -29.45 10.40 -21.97
N ASP A 482 -30.21 9.34 -22.24
CA ASP A 482 -31.68 9.40 -22.32
C ASP A 482 -32.39 8.60 -21.20
N LEU A 483 -31.65 7.86 -20.37
CA LEU A 483 -32.22 6.95 -19.38
C LEU A 483 -32.49 7.64 -18.04
N TYR A 484 -33.75 7.61 -17.60
CA TYR A 484 -34.20 8.14 -16.31
C TYR A 484 -33.78 9.60 -16.07
N VAL A 485 -33.88 10.42 -17.11
CA VAL A 485 -33.62 11.86 -17.08
C VAL A 485 -34.95 12.62 -17.12
N ASP A 486 -35.14 13.53 -16.18
CA ASP A 486 -36.32 14.40 -16.08
C ASP A 486 -35.89 15.85 -15.81
N ASP A 487 -36.32 16.78 -16.66
CA ASP A 487 -36.00 18.23 -16.58
C ASP A 487 -34.51 18.54 -16.32
N GLY A 488 -33.59 17.76 -16.92
CA GLY A 488 -32.15 17.91 -16.74
C GLY A 488 -31.58 17.31 -15.45
N TYR A 489 -32.33 16.43 -14.77
CA TYR A 489 -31.89 15.68 -13.59
C TYR A 489 -31.91 14.18 -13.86
N PHE A 490 -30.91 13.46 -13.37
CA PHE A 490 -31.01 12.02 -13.18
C PHE A 490 -31.94 11.73 -12.01
N VAL A 491 -32.83 10.78 -12.21
CA VAL A 491 -33.84 10.38 -11.24
C VAL A 491 -33.47 9.03 -10.61
N VAL A 492 -33.30 9.00 -9.29
CA VAL A 492 -33.05 7.79 -8.52
C VAL A 492 -34.28 7.44 -7.70
N ALA A 493 -34.95 6.37 -8.10
CA ALA A 493 -36.13 5.86 -7.42
C ALA A 493 -35.82 5.40 -6.00
N GLY A 494 -36.57 5.92 -5.03
CA GLY A 494 -36.40 5.57 -3.63
C GLY A 494 -37.26 6.40 -2.69
N LEU A 495 -37.15 6.08 -1.41
CA LEU A 495 -37.85 6.72 -0.30
C LEU A 495 -36.84 7.32 0.68
N SER A 496 -37.15 8.50 1.20
CA SER A 496 -36.34 9.15 2.23
C SER A 496 -37.05 9.09 3.58
N PHE A 497 -36.35 8.57 4.59
CA PHE A 497 -36.79 8.46 5.97
C PHE A 497 -35.85 9.26 6.86
N GLY A 498 -35.99 10.59 6.87
CA GLY A 498 -35.03 11.49 7.54
C GLY A 498 -33.66 11.47 6.85
N ASN A 499 -32.63 10.97 7.53
CA ASN A 499 -31.27 10.86 6.98
C ASN A 499 -30.99 9.50 6.32
N VAL A 500 -32.00 8.61 6.25
CA VAL A 500 -31.86 7.30 5.62
C VAL A 500 -32.62 7.26 4.30
N PHE A 501 -31.90 6.97 3.21
CA PHE A 501 -32.47 6.76 1.88
C PHE A 501 -32.55 5.27 1.59
N VAL A 502 -33.71 4.78 1.16
CA VAL A 502 -33.88 3.41 0.66
C VAL A 502 -34.18 3.51 -0.83
N GLY A 503 -33.27 3.01 -1.67
CA GLY A 503 -33.35 3.12 -3.12
C GLY A 503 -33.33 1.77 -3.82
N ILE A 504 -33.79 1.76 -5.07
CA ILE A 504 -33.68 0.60 -5.95
C ILE A 504 -32.41 0.77 -6.81
N GLN A 505 -31.55 -0.25 -6.84
CA GLN A 505 -30.35 -0.23 -7.66
C GLN A 505 -30.73 0.07 -9.13
N PRO A 506 -30.10 1.09 -9.76
CA PRO A 506 -30.31 1.38 -11.17
C PRO A 506 -30.00 0.19 -12.08
N PRO A 507 -30.69 0.08 -13.24
CA PRO A 507 -30.40 -0.95 -14.23
C PRO A 507 -28.98 -0.80 -14.79
N ARG A 508 -28.30 -1.92 -15.01
CA ARG A 508 -26.93 -1.93 -15.52
C ARG A 508 -26.83 -1.62 -17.04
N GLY A 509 -27.92 -1.75 -17.79
CA GLY A 509 -28.02 -1.42 -19.23
C GLY A 509 -28.38 -2.60 -20.16
N PHE A 510 -28.30 -3.85 -19.70
CA PHE A 510 -28.54 -5.02 -20.57
C PHE A 510 -29.99 -5.12 -21.07
N GLY A 511 -30.98 -4.67 -20.29
CA GLY A 511 -32.39 -4.67 -20.72
C GLY A 511 -32.67 -3.60 -21.78
N GLU A 512 -31.92 -2.51 -21.71
CA GLU A 512 -32.02 -1.30 -22.53
C GLU A 512 -31.28 -1.48 -23.87
N ASN A 513 -30.29 -2.38 -23.93
CA ASN A 513 -29.66 -2.85 -25.17
C ASN A 513 -29.68 -4.39 -25.27
N PRO A 514 -30.81 -5.01 -25.68
CA PRO A 514 -30.95 -6.46 -25.75
C PRO A 514 -29.97 -7.15 -26.72
N ILE A 515 -29.43 -6.41 -27.70
CA ILE A 515 -28.45 -6.92 -28.65
C ILE A 515 -27.08 -7.09 -27.96
N ALA A 516 -26.73 -6.18 -27.06
CA ALA A 516 -25.50 -6.26 -26.26
C ALA A 516 -25.45 -7.51 -25.37
N ILE A 517 -26.60 -8.03 -24.89
CA ILE A 517 -26.66 -9.30 -24.14
C ILE A 517 -26.00 -10.46 -24.87
N TYR A 518 -26.10 -10.50 -26.20
CA TYR A 518 -25.58 -11.60 -27.02
C TYR A 518 -24.16 -11.36 -27.57
N HIS A 519 -23.71 -10.11 -27.60
CA HIS A 519 -22.51 -9.72 -28.35
C HIS A 519 -21.48 -8.93 -27.53
N ASP A 520 -21.84 -8.42 -26.36
CA ASP A 520 -21.00 -7.52 -25.59
C ASP A 520 -21.08 -7.83 -24.08
N PRO A 521 -20.27 -8.77 -23.58
CA PRO A 521 -20.17 -9.05 -22.15
C PRO A 521 -19.57 -7.90 -21.35
N ASP A 522 -18.89 -6.96 -22.02
CA ASP A 522 -18.14 -5.86 -21.42
C ASP A 522 -18.91 -4.51 -21.47
N LEU A 523 -20.20 -4.56 -21.78
CA LEU A 523 -21.10 -3.39 -21.88
C LEU A 523 -20.85 -2.41 -20.71
N PRO A 524 -20.43 -1.15 -20.96
CA PRO A 524 -20.14 -0.19 -19.89
C PRO A 524 -21.43 0.24 -19.15
N PRO A 525 -21.33 0.75 -17.90
CA PRO A 525 -22.50 1.23 -17.18
C PRO A 525 -23.13 2.44 -17.89
N THR A 526 -24.44 2.57 -17.79
CA THR A 526 -25.17 3.73 -18.31
C THR A 526 -24.80 5.00 -17.53
N HIS A 527 -25.07 6.18 -18.11
CA HIS A 527 -24.91 7.43 -17.38
C HIS A 527 -25.74 7.47 -16.08
N HIS A 528 -26.96 6.94 -16.11
CA HIS A 528 -27.84 6.83 -14.94
C HIS A 528 -27.32 5.89 -13.86
N TYR A 529 -26.62 4.80 -14.21
CA TYR A 529 -26.00 3.91 -13.24
C TYR A 529 -24.79 4.57 -12.53
N LEU A 530 -24.07 5.43 -13.25
CA LEU A 530 -22.92 6.17 -12.73
C LEU A 530 -23.32 7.40 -11.88
N ALA A 531 -24.43 8.04 -12.24
CA ALA A 531 -25.04 9.17 -11.53
C ALA A 531 -25.59 8.74 -10.16
#